data_AF-A0A9Q9BEX8-F1
#
_entry.id   AF-A0A9Q9BEX8-F1
#
_cell.length_a   1.000
_cell.length_b   1.000
_cell.length_c   1.000
_cell.angle_alpha   90.00
_cell.angle_beta   90.00
_cell.angle_gamma   90.00
#
_symmetry.space_group_name_H-M   'P 1'
#
loop_
_entity.id
_entity.type
_entity.pdbx_description
1 polymer ?
#
loop_
_entity_poly.entity_id
_entity_poly.type
_entity_poly.pdbx_seq_one_letter_code
_entity_poly.pdbx_strand_id
1 'polypeptide(L)'
;MNCKQKNDLKIFSYTRVCCVVFSLIITVQAFTQNELMEKMIDSINRSLLLKEYDKAFTNSLFVLRNYKDQELPIDIEDTCKRAVSSWLSYLETEKKWEEIIDIEQKLIDAPESIKVLYKSPIDKAIVKLKKMPAASSNRIQPNSVEVKPPKNENKPNKNSVETIQKSSAGTVLTAADKIQILEEQRKVFKEFLYKMKMMEKEQEKIRYSERELYEKKRLEIELARNEADKELREYVREIIEENRKNTNKIIIMVLIAASIFCVCLTVIIITVVLVNKK
;
A
#
# COMPACT_ATOMS: atom_id res chain seq x y z
N MET A 1 60.54 -26.67 37.10
CA MET A 1 59.53 -26.57 36.03
C MET A 1 60.23 -25.97 34.81
N ASN A 2 60.40 -26.72 33.74
CA ASN A 2 61.19 -26.30 32.57
C ASN A 2 60.55 -25.09 31.89
N CYS A 3 61.36 -24.15 31.39
CA CYS A 3 60.92 -22.91 30.74
C CYS A 3 59.86 -23.13 29.63
N LYS A 4 59.89 -24.30 28.97
CA LYS A 4 58.87 -24.72 27.98
C LYS A 4 57.45 -24.80 28.56
N GLN A 5 57.29 -25.35 29.77
CA GLN A 5 55.99 -25.62 30.37
C GLN A 5 55.24 -24.34 30.79
N LYS A 6 55.97 -23.24 31.07
CA LYS A 6 55.38 -21.92 31.36
C LYS A 6 54.88 -21.20 30.11
N ASN A 7 55.46 -21.46 28.94
CA ASN A 7 55.02 -20.86 27.68
C ASN A 7 53.75 -21.53 27.16
N ASP A 8 53.64 -22.86 27.30
CA ASP A 8 52.45 -23.61 26.86
C ASP A 8 51.18 -23.19 27.65
N LEU A 9 51.31 -22.92 28.96
CA LEU A 9 50.20 -22.44 29.77
C LEU A 9 49.71 -21.05 29.37
N LYS A 10 50.62 -20.16 28.93
CA LYS A 10 50.25 -18.82 28.47
C LYS A 10 49.47 -18.88 27.16
N ILE A 11 49.91 -19.70 26.20
CA ILE A 11 49.25 -19.86 24.90
C ILE A 11 47.81 -20.37 25.08
N PHE A 12 47.59 -21.36 25.94
CA PHE A 12 46.24 -21.88 26.23
C PHE A 12 45.29 -20.83 26.83
N SER A 13 45.82 -19.90 27.64
CA SER A 13 45.01 -18.82 28.22
C SER A 13 44.55 -17.82 27.16
N TYR A 14 45.46 -17.40 26.26
CA TYR A 14 45.10 -16.45 25.19
C TYR A 14 44.08 -17.04 24.20
N THR A 15 44.23 -18.31 23.82
CA THR A 15 43.26 -18.95 22.90
C THR A 15 41.84 -18.97 23.48
N ARG A 16 41.69 -19.26 24.78
CA ARG A 16 40.37 -19.26 25.43
C ARG A 16 39.74 -17.87 25.49
N VAL A 17 40.53 -16.84 25.80
CA VAL A 17 40.05 -15.44 25.81
C VAL A 17 39.62 -15.01 24.41
N CYS A 18 40.42 -15.32 23.38
CA CYS A 18 40.05 -15.03 21.99
C CYS A 18 38.75 -15.73 21.57
N CYS A 19 38.55 -17.01 21.90
CA CYS A 19 37.30 -17.73 21.59
C CYS A 19 36.08 -17.08 22.24
N VAL A 20 36.18 -16.66 23.52
CA VAL A 20 35.07 -15.99 24.21
C VAL A 20 34.75 -14.66 23.54
N VAL A 21 35.75 -13.84 23.24
CA VAL A 21 35.54 -12.54 22.57
C VAL A 21 34.92 -12.74 21.18
N PHE A 22 35.39 -13.71 20.40
CA PHE A 22 34.84 -13.99 19.08
C PHE A 22 33.38 -14.45 19.15
N SER A 23 33.04 -15.32 20.12
CA SER A 23 31.65 -15.74 20.34
C SER A 23 30.74 -14.56 20.72
N LEU A 24 31.25 -13.62 21.52
CA LEU A 24 30.51 -12.43 21.94
C LEU A 24 30.26 -11.49 20.75
N ILE A 25 31.26 -11.29 19.89
CA ILE A 25 31.12 -10.48 18.66
C ILE A 25 30.06 -11.10 17.74
N ILE A 26 30.08 -12.42 17.54
CA ILE A 26 29.07 -13.11 16.71
C ILE A 26 27.66 -12.91 17.29
N THR A 27 27.49 -13.04 18.61
CA THR A 27 26.16 -12.83 19.23
C THR A 27 25.66 -11.39 19.13
N VAL A 28 26.54 -10.40 19.25
CA VAL A 28 26.17 -8.98 19.10
C VAL A 28 25.78 -8.68 17.65
N GLN A 29 26.50 -9.22 16.68
CA GLN A 29 26.15 -9.07 15.26
C GLN A 29 24.78 -9.70 14.95
N ALA A 30 24.49 -10.90 15.47
CA ALA A 30 23.19 -11.54 15.29
C ALA A 30 22.03 -10.71 15.87
N PHE A 31 22.21 -10.11 17.05
CA PHE A 31 21.18 -9.24 17.65
C PHE A 31 20.91 -7.99 16.80
N THR A 32 21.96 -7.35 16.27
CA THR A 32 21.80 -6.13 15.45
C THR A 32 21.10 -6.37 14.12
N GLN A 33 21.21 -7.57 13.55
CA GLN A 33 20.53 -7.93 12.30
C GLN A 33 19.02 -8.04 12.47
N ASN A 34 18.55 -8.64 13.58
CA ASN A 34 17.12 -8.79 13.85
C ASN A 34 16.42 -7.43 14.04
N GLU A 35 17.02 -6.51 14.79
CA GLU A 35 16.45 -5.17 15.01
C GLU A 35 16.39 -4.35 13.71
N LEU A 36 17.41 -4.48 12.86
CA LEU A 36 17.42 -3.85 11.54
C LEU A 36 16.30 -4.41 10.65
N MET A 37 16.10 -5.72 10.69
CA MET A 37 15.03 -6.39 9.92
C MET A 37 13.64 -5.93 10.35
N GLU A 38 13.36 -5.88 11.66
CA GLU A 38 12.09 -5.36 12.19
C GLU A 38 11.82 -3.92 11.73
N LYS A 39 12.82 -3.04 11.84
CA LYS A 39 12.71 -1.64 11.37
C LYS A 39 12.45 -1.55 9.86
N MET A 40 13.04 -2.44 9.06
CA MET A 40 12.81 -2.47 7.61
C MET A 40 11.40 -2.97 7.28
N ILE A 41 10.89 -3.98 7.97
CA ILE A 41 9.50 -4.45 7.83
C ILE A 41 8.52 -3.34 8.17
N ASP A 42 8.72 -2.66 9.30
CA ASP A 42 7.87 -1.54 9.72
C ASP A 42 7.89 -0.41 8.69
N SER A 43 9.07 -0.12 8.13
CA SER A 43 9.21 0.87 7.05
C SER A 43 8.44 0.45 5.79
N ILE A 44 8.53 -0.83 5.37
CA ILE A 44 7.79 -1.36 4.22
C ILE A 44 6.28 -1.26 4.47
N ASN A 45 5.80 -1.74 5.62
CA ASN A 45 4.38 -1.69 5.97
C ASN A 45 3.85 -0.26 6.02
N ARG A 46 4.62 0.67 6.61
CA ARG A 46 4.26 2.09 6.63
C ARG A 46 4.17 2.67 5.22
N SER A 47 5.13 2.39 4.35
CA SER A 47 5.09 2.85 2.96
C SER A 47 3.91 2.26 2.19
N LEU A 48 3.55 0.98 2.43
CA LEU A 48 2.36 0.36 1.84
C LEU A 48 1.07 1.04 2.29
N LEU A 49 0.93 1.36 3.58
CA LEU A 49 -0.23 2.07 4.12
C LEU A 49 -0.38 3.48 3.52
N LEU A 50 0.74 4.16 3.28
CA LEU A 50 0.78 5.48 2.66
C LEU A 50 0.65 5.44 1.12
N LYS A 51 0.52 4.25 0.52
CA LYS A 51 0.52 4.02 -0.94
C LYS A 51 1.80 4.50 -1.64
N GLU A 52 2.91 4.59 -0.91
CA GLU A 52 4.24 4.86 -1.43
C GLU A 52 4.89 3.54 -1.90
N TYR A 53 4.32 2.96 -2.96
CA TYR A 53 4.65 1.62 -3.42
C TYR A 53 6.10 1.48 -3.92
N ASP A 54 6.68 2.57 -4.44
CA ASP A 54 8.07 2.66 -4.89
C ASP A 54 9.08 2.49 -3.73
N LYS A 55 8.82 3.15 -2.61
CA LYS A 55 9.63 3.05 -1.39
C LYS A 55 9.47 1.69 -0.75
N ALA A 56 8.24 1.18 -0.67
CA ALA A 56 7.97 -0.17 -0.17
C ALA A 56 8.72 -1.23 -1.01
N PHE A 57 8.73 -1.08 -2.33
CA PHE A 57 9.49 -1.94 -3.24
C PHE A 57 11.00 -1.81 -3.03
N THR A 58 11.52 -0.59 -2.89
CA THR A 58 12.97 -0.35 -2.69
C THR A 58 13.46 -0.97 -1.37
N ASN A 59 12.69 -0.82 -0.30
CA ASN A 59 13.03 -1.39 1.00
C ASN A 59 12.93 -2.93 0.99
N SER A 60 11.92 -3.50 0.34
CA SER A 60 11.82 -4.94 0.17
C SER A 60 12.95 -5.49 -0.69
N LEU A 61 13.34 -4.80 -1.77
CA LEU A 61 14.52 -5.17 -2.57
C LEU A 61 15.81 -5.22 -1.73
N PHE A 62 15.99 -4.24 -0.85
CA PHE A 62 17.13 -4.22 0.07
C PHE A 62 17.13 -5.46 0.98
N VAL A 63 15.98 -5.82 1.55
CA VAL A 63 15.85 -7.03 2.39
C VAL A 63 16.17 -8.28 1.57
N LEU A 64 15.56 -8.44 0.40
CA LEU A 64 15.77 -9.63 -0.43
C LEU A 64 17.21 -9.79 -0.89
N ARG A 65 17.91 -8.68 -1.19
CA ARG A 65 19.29 -8.73 -1.67
C ARG A 65 20.30 -9.04 -0.55
N ASN A 66 20.10 -8.49 0.64
CA ASN A 66 21.06 -8.66 1.74
C ASN A 66 20.88 -10.00 2.48
N TYR A 67 19.71 -10.62 2.40
CA TYR A 67 19.37 -11.82 3.14
C TYR A 67 19.05 -13.03 2.25
N LYS A 68 19.53 -13.03 1.00
CA LYS A 68 19.24 -14.09 0.00
C LYS A 68 19.68 -15.50 0.42
N ASP A 69 20.75 -15.59 1.20
CA ASP A 69 21.36 -16.87 1.61
C ASP A 69 20.83 -17.35 2.98
N GLN A 70 19.90 -16.59 3.59
CA GLN A 70 19.31 -16.89 4.89
C GLN A 70 17.84 -17.30 4.73
N GLU A 71 17.38 -18.24 5.56
CA GLU A 71 15.95 -18.53 5.65
C GLU A 71 15.24 -17.33 6.26
N LEU A 72 14.49 -16.61 5.43
CA LEU A 72 13.67 -15.48 5.87
C LEU A 72 12.49 -16.01 6.69
N PRO A 73 12.18 -15.39 7.84
CA PRO A 73 10.91 -15.62 8.52
C PRO A 73 9.72 -15.36 7.58
N ILE A 74 8.71 -16.22 7.66
CA ILE A 74 7.55 -16.24 6.75
C ILE A 74 6.87 -14.86 6.67
N ASP A 75 6.71 -14.18 7.80
CA ASP A 75 6.05 -12.86 7.88
C ASP A 75 6.79 -11.78 7.07
N ILE A 76 8.13 -11.88 7.03
CA ILE A 76 9.00 -10.96 6.29
C ILE A 76 8.88 -11.22 4.79
N GLU A 77 8.93 -12.51 4.43
CA GLU A 77 8.78 -12.95 3.06
C GLU A 77 7.43 -12.49 2.50
N ASP A 78 6.35 -12.71 3.24
CA ASP A 78 4.99 -12.30 2.84
C ASP A 78 4.83 -10.79 2.77
N THR A 79 5.52 -10.04 3.63
CA THR A 79 5.55 -8.57 3.53
C THR A 79 6.28 -8.10 2.29
N CYS A 80 7.41 -8.72 1.95
CA CYS A 80 8.13 -8.43 0.69
C CYS A 80 7.28 -8.82 -0.53
N LYS A 81 6.61 -9.98 -0.52
CA LYS A 81 5.67 -10.40 -1.57
C LYS A 81 4.58 -9.37 -1.79
N ARG A 82 3.92 -8.91 -0.72
CA ARG A 82 2.87 -7.87 -0.79
C ARG A 82 3.40 -6.56 -1.35
N ALA A 83 4.63 -6.17 -1.00
CA ALA A 83 5.24 -4.95 -1.52
C ALA A 83 5.51 -5.05 -3.03
N VAL A 84 6.12 -6.14 -3.47
CA VAL A 84 6.39 -6.42 -4.90
C VAL A 84 5.08 -6.51 -5.70
N SER A 85 4.08 -7.24 -5.21
CA SER A 85 2.79 -7.38 -5.90
C SER A 85 2.05 -6.05 -6.02
N SER A 86 2.10 -5.22 -4.98
CA SER A 86 1.47 -3.89 -4.97
C SER A 86 2.15 -2.96 -5.97
N TRP A 87 3.48 -2.97 -6.03
CA TRP A 87 4.24 -2.18 -7.00
C TRP A 87 3.97 -2.62 -8.44
N LEU A 88 3.97 -3.93 -8.72
CA LEU A 88 3.62 -4.46 -10.04
C LEU A 88 2.20 -4.09 -10.47
N SER A 89 1.23 -4.19 -9.56
CA SER A 89 -0.17 -3.82 -9.83
C SER A 89 -0.32 -2.32 -10.12
N TYR A 90 0.44 -1.49 -9.39
CA TYR A 90 0.49 -0.05 -9.63
C TYR A 90 1.06 0.26 -11.01
N LEU A 91 2.21 -0.33 -11.38
CA LEU A 91 2.81 -0.14 -12.71
C LEU A 91 1.91 -0.64 -13.84
N GLU A 92 1.18 -1.75 -13.63
CA GLU A 92 0.21 -2.25 -14.60
C GLU A 92 -0.94 -1.26 -14.82
N THR A 93 -1.41 -0.63 -13.74
CA THR A 93 -2.47 0.40 -13.77
C THR A 93 -2.01 1.65 -14.52
N GLU A 94 -0.79 2.10 -14.25
CA GLU A 94 -0.14 3.25 -14.91
C GLU A 94 0.38 2.92 -16.33
N LYS A 95 0.27 1.66 -16.77
CA LYS A 95 0.75 1.16 -18.08
C LYS A 95 2.24 1.41 -18.32
N LYS A 96 3.04 1.39 -17.27
CA LYS A 96 4.50 1.56 -17.31
C LYS A 96 5.20 0.22 -17.61
N TRP A 97 5.02 -0.29 -18.84
CA TRP A 97 5.46 -1.64 -19.22
C TRP A 97 6.97 -1.84 -19.18
N GLU A 98 7.76 -0.80 -19.48
CA GLU A 98 9.23 -0.85 -19.43
C GLU A 98 9.72 -1.05 -17.99
N GLU A 99 9.16 -0.30 -17.03
CA GLU A 99 9.50 -0.44 -15.61
C GLU A 99 9.16 -1.84 -15.07
N ILE A 100 8.11 -2.50 -15.60
CA ILE A 100 7.76 -3.88 -15.22
C ILE A 100 8.85 -4.87 -15.68
N ILE A 101 9.44 -4.66 -16.86
CA ILE A 101 10.54 -5.51 -17.35
C ILE A 101 11.81 -5.27 -16.53
N ASP A 102 12.11 -4.02 -16.16
CA ASP A 102 13.27 -3.69 -15.33
C ASP A 102 13.22 -4.34 -13.93
N ILE A 103 12.01 -4.62 -13.42
CA ILE A 103 11.84 -5.34 -12.15
C ILE A 103 12.41 -6.76 -12.23
N GLU A 104 12.37 -7.41 -13.40
CA GLU A 104 12.94 -8.75 -13.58
C GLU A 104 14.44 -8.77 -13.26
N GLN A 105 15.16 -7.79 -13.79
CA GLN A 105 16.60 -7.66 -13.58
C GLN A 105 16.92 -7.37 -12.11
N LYS A 106 16.09 -6.56 -11.45
CA LYS A 106 16.26 -6.21 -10.03
C LYS A 106 15.99 -7.39 -9.10
N LEU A 107 15.11 -8.31 -9.49
CA LEU A 107 14.69 -9.48 -8.69
C LEU A 107 15.36 -10.79 -9.12
N ILE A 108 16.40 -10.76 -9.97
CA ILE A 108 17.07 -11.97 -10.46
C ILE A 108 17.64 -12.84 -9.34
N ASP A 109 18.10 -12.22 -8.26
CA ASP A 109 18.67 -12.88 -7.08
C ASP A 109 17.63 -13.17 -5.99
N ALA A 110 16.35 -12.87 -6.21
CA ALA A 110 15.31 -13.06 -5.21
C ALA A 110 14.97 -14.56 -4.99
N PRO A 111 14.40 -14.92 -3.82
CA PRO A 111 13.89 -16.27 -3.55
C PRO A 111 12.81 -16.70 -4.56
N GLU A 112 12.75 -17.99 -4.90
CA GLU A 112 11.85 -18.51 -5.93
C GLU A 112 10.37 -18.20 -5.65
N SER A 113 9.99 -18.17 -4.37
CA SER A 113 8.63 -17.80 -3.94
C SER A 113 8.20 -16.40 -4.39
N ILE A 114 9.15 -15.47 -4.53
CA ILE A 114 8.91 -14.12 -5.05
C ILE A 114 9.01 -14.11 -6.57
N LYS A 115 9.89 -14.94 -7.15
CA LYS A 115 10.04 -15.11 -8.60
C LYS A 115 8.76 -15.50 -9.29
N VAL A 116 7.95 -16.33 -8.65
CA VAL A 116 6.65 -16.76 -9.18
C VAL A 116 5.68 -15.58 -9.35
N LEU A 117 5.74 -14.55 -8.50
CA LEU A 117 4.78 -13.44 -8.50
C LEU A 117 4.90 -12.54 -9.74
N TYR A 118 6.12 -12.35 -10.25
CA TYR A 118 6.37 -11.37 -11.31
C TYR A 118 6.41 -11.97 -12.73
N LYS A 119 6.52 -13.30 -12.88
CA LYS A 119 6.54 -13.97 -14.20
C LYS A 119 5.30 -13.59 -15.05
N SER A 120 4.10 -13.72 -14.48
CA SER A 120 2.85 -13.43 -15.19
C SER A 120 2.67 -11.95 -15.59
N PRO A 121 2.89 -10.96 -14.70
CA PRO A 121 2.88 -9.55 -15.08
C PRO A 121 3.91 -9.19 -16.17
N ILE A 122 5.11 -9.76 -16.13
CA ILE A 122 6.15 -9.52 -17.14
C ILE A 122 5.76 -10.09 -18.50
N ASP A 123 5.27 -11.33 -18.55
CA ASP A 123 4.81 -11.93 -19.81
C ASP A 123 3.72 -11.07 -20.46
N LYS A 124 2.79 -10.56 -19.65
CA LYS A 124 1.77 -9.60 -20.12
C LYS A 124 2.39 -8.30 -20.63
N ALA A 125 3.38 -7.74 -19.93
CA ALA A 125 4.07 -6.52 -20.34
C ALA A 125 4.80 -6.71 -21.67
N ILE A 126 5.53 -7.82 -21.85
CA ILE A 126 6.22 -8.17 -23.10
C ILE A 126 5.22 -8.30 -24.26
N VAL A 127 4.09 -8.99 -24.05
CA VAL A 127 3.06 -9.14 -25.08
C VAL A 127 2.43 -7.78 -25.44
N LYS A 128 2.19 -6.91 -24.46
CA LYS A 128 1.64 -5.57 -24.69
C LYS A 128 2.63 -4.67 -25.44
N LEU A 129 3.91 -4.69 -25.07
CA LEU A 129 4.97 -3.96 -25.78
C LEU A 129 5.15 -4.45 -27.22
N LYS A 130 5.11 -5.76 -27.47
CA LYS A 130 5.17 -6.32 -28.83
C LYS A 130 3.96 -5.95 -29.70
N LYS A 131 2.78 -5.77 -29.09
CA LYS A 131 1.53 -5.38 -29.77
C LYS A 131 1.36 -3.87 -29.95
N MET A 132 2.10 -3.06 -29.19
CA MET A 132 2.16 -1.63 -29.43
C MET A 132 2.95 -1.43 -30.74
N PRO A 133 2.33 -0.88 -31.80
CA PRO A 133 3.07 -0.55 -33.01
C PRO A 133 4.22 0.38 -32.62
N ALA A 134 5.40 0.18 -33.21
CA ALA A 134 6.66 0.91 -32.94
C ALA A 134 6.61 2.44 -33.22
N ALA A 135 5.42 3.05 -33.21
CA ALA A 135 5.15 4.44 -33.52
C ALA A 135 5.46 5.42 -32.37
N SER A 136 5.94 4.97 -31.21
CA SER A 136 6.33 5.87 -30.10
C SER A 136 7.80 5.80 -29.68
N SER A 137 8.65 5.03 -30.35
CA SER A 137 10.12 5.08 -30.14
C SER A 137 10.75 6.25 -30.92
N ASN A 138 10.15 7.44 -30.80
CA ASN A 138 10.72 8.71 -31.22
C ASN A 138 10.20 9.78 -30.26
N ARG A 139 10.71 9.81 -29.02
CA ARG A 139 10.52 10.98 -28.15
C ARG A 139 11.67 11.14 -27.15
N ILE A 140 12.78 11.63 -27.66
CA ILE A 140 13.54 12.67 -26.95
C ILE A 140 13.67 13.85 -27.90
N GLN A 141 12.70 14.75 -27.85
CA GLN A 141 12.92 16.20 -27.81
C GLN A 141 11.61 16.94 -27.52
N PRO A 142 11.67 18.02 -26.71
CA PRO A 142 10.53 18.88 -26.44
C PRO A 142 10.43 19.93 -27.53
N ASN A 143 9.28 20.06 -28.18
CA ASN A 143 8.80 21.36 -28.65
C ASN A 143 7.30 21.34 -28.91
N SER A 144 6.75 22.51 -28.65
CA SER A 144 5.38 23.01 -28.72
C SER A 144 4.59 22.63 -29.97
N VAL A 145 3.25 22.64 -29.83
CA VAL A 145 2.26 23.32 -30.70
C VAL A 145 0.86 22.66 -30.57
N GLU A 146 -0.05 23.43 -30.00
CA GLU A 146 -1.45 23.71 -30.42
C GLU A 146 -2.44 22.65 -30.99
N VAL A 147 -3.61 22.64 -30.31
CA VAL A 147 -5.03 22.60 -30.75
C VAL A 147 -5.57 21.37 -31.54
N LYS A 148 -6.55 20.66 -30.94
CA LYS A 148 -7.98 20.71 -31.32
C LYS A 148 -8.89 19.87 -30.40
N PRO A 149 -10.10 20.36 -30.03
CA PRO A 149 -11.10 19.59 -29.28
C PRO A 149 -11.88 18.61 -30.17
N PRO A 150 -12.45 17.52 -29.59
CA PRO A 150 -13.13 16.48 -30.35
C PRO A 150 -14.51 16.90 -30.87
N LYS A 151 -14.76 16.50 -32.12
CA LYS A 151 -16.01 16.59 -32.87
C LYS A 151 -17.12 15.76 -32.19
N ASN A 152 -18.23 16.41 -31.90
CA ASN A 152 -19.48 15.81 -31.44
C ASN A 152 -20.28 15.28 -32.64
N GLU A 153 -20.34 13.97 -32.82
CA GLU A 153 -21.26 13.30 -33.77
C GLU A 153 -22.33 12.56 -32.97
N ASN A 154 -23.48 13.21 -32.77
CA ASN A 154 -24.71 12.51 -32.39
C ASN A 154 -25.78 12.81 -33.45
N LYS A 155 -26.04 11.79 -34.28
CA LYS A 155 -27.09 11.74 -35.30
C LYS A 155 -28.47 11.69 -34.63
N PRO A 156 -29.48 12.42 -35.12
CA PRO A 156 -30.87 12.21 -34.72
C PRO A 156 -31.41 10.92 -35.35
N ASN A 157 -31.82 9.98 -34.51
CA ASN A 157 -32.50 8.75 -34.89
C ASN A 157 -33.93 9.06 -35.36
N LYS A 158 -34.12 9.21 -36.67
CA LYS A 158 -35.44 9.10 -37.31
C LYS A 158 -35.81 7.61 -37.32
N ASN A 159 -36.70 7.19 -36.42
CA ASN A 159 -37.62 6.05 -36.60
C ASN A 159 -38.54 5.89 -35.39
N SER A 160 -39.76 6.43 -35.50
CA SER A 160 -40.98 5.93 -34.85
C SER A 160 -42.17 6.61 -35.54
N VAL A 161 -42.60 6.04 -36.67
CA VAL A 161 -43.71 5.08 -36.76
C VAL A 161 -45.06 5.81 -36.65
N GLU A 162 -45.52 6.22 -37.83
CA GLU A 162 -46.93 6.25 -38.21
C GLU A 162 -47.57 4.91 -37.80
N THR A 163 -48.68 4.94 -37.06
CA THR A 163 -49.84 4.01 -37.18
C THR A 163 -50.89 4.42 -36.17
N ILE A 164 -51.79 5.36 -36.50
CA ILE A 164 -53.22 5.30 -36.11
C ILE A 164 -54.03 6.00 -37.22
N GLN A 165 -54.33 5.26 -38.28
CA GLN A 165 -55.44 5.54 -39.18
C GLN A 165 -56.23 4.24 -39.35
N LYS A 166 -57.36 4.13 -38.63
CA LYS A 166 -58.55 3.35 -39.01
C LYS A 166 -59.60 3.39 -37.90
N SER A 167 -60.59 4.28 -38.05
CA SER A 167 -62.02 3.96 -37.89
C SER A 167 -62.86 5.22 -38.21
N SER A 168 -63.09 5.48 -39.48
CA SER A 168 -64.11 6.42 -39.94
C SER A 168 -65.38 5.66 -40.30
N ALA A 169 -66.22 5.38 -39.30
CA ALA A 169 -67.65 5.26 -39.50
C ALA A 169 -68.23 6.64 -39.17
N GLY A 170 -68.76 7.32 -40.19
CA GLY A 170 -69.09 8.73 -40.14
C GLY A 170 -70.28 9.04 -39.23
N THR A 171 -70.00 9.77 -38.14
CA THR A 171 -70.95 10.72 -37.55
C THR A 171 -70.41 12.11 -37.89
N VAL A 172 -71.16 12.89 -38.67
CA VAL A 172 -70.80 14.28 -39.00
C VAL A 172 -70.98 15.10 -37.72
N LEU A 173 -69.93 15.13 -36.88
CA LEU A 173 -69.85 16.01 -35.71
C LEU A 173 -69.92 17.46 -36.21
N THR A 174 -70.91 18.19 -35.71
CA THR A 174 -71.10 19.59 -36.05
C THR A 174 -69.92 20.42 -35.52
N ALA A 175 -69.71 21.62 -36.06
CA ALA A 175 -68.63 22.50 -35.60
C ALA A 175 -68.70 22.77 -34.07
N ALA A 176 -69.92 22.75 -33.50
CA ALA A 176 -70.16 22.89 -32.07
C ALA A 176 -69.60 21.71 -31.26
N ASP A 177 -69.82 20.47 -31.73
CA ASP A 177 -69.33 19.27 -31.03
C ASP A 177 -67.79 19.19 -31.01
N LYS A 178 -67.15 19.65 -32.09
CA LYS A 178 -65.67 19.74 -32.14
C LYS A 178 -65.13 20.76 -31.14
N ILE A 179 -65.81 21.89 -30.97
CA ILE A 179 -65.42 22.91 -29.99
C ILE A 179 -65.56 22.35 -28.56
N GLN A 180 -66.66 21.65 -28.27
CA GLN A 180 -66.88 21.04 -26.96
C GLN A 180 -65.82 19.97 -26.62
N ILE A 181 -65.48 19.11 -27.58
CA ILE A 181 -64.41 18.10 -27.40
C ILE A 181 -63.06 18.78 -27.14
N LEU A 182 -62.74 19.87 -27.85
CA LEU A 182 -61.49 20.61 -27.64
C LEU A 182 -61.45 21.31 -26.27
N GLU A 183 -62.58 21.81 -25.78
CA GLU A 183 -62.67 22.40 -24.44
C GLU A 183 -62.49 21.35 -23.33
N GLU A 184 -63.08 20.17 -23.48
CA GLU A 184 -62.87 19.05 -22.57
C GLU A 184 -61.41 18.58 -22.59
N GLN A 185 -60.80 18.41 -23.77
CA GLN A 185 -59.38 18.10 -23.90
C GLN A 185 -58.50 19.16 -23.23
N ARG A 186 -58.85 20.45 -23.36
CA ARG A 186 -58.10 21.54 -22.73
C ARG A 186 -58.24 21.52 -21.20
N LYS A 187 -59.40 21.14 -20.66
CA LYS A 187 -59.59 20.97 -19.21
C LYS A 187 -58.76 19.79 -18.67
N VAL A 188 -58.83 18.63 -19.33
CA VAL A 188 -58.02 17.45 -18.96
C VAL A 188 -56.53 17.77 -19.02
N PHE A 189 -56.07 18.47 -20.06
CA PHE A 189 -54.68 18.86 -20.20
C PHE A 189 -54.23 19.84 -19.10
N LYS A 190 -55.08 20.80 -18.71
CA LYS A 190 -54.79 21.71 -17.60
C LYS A 190 -54.69 20.97 -16.26
N GLU A 191 -55.58 20.04 -15.97
CA GLU A 191 -55.51 19.21 -14.77
C GLU A 191 -54.25 18.34 -14.76
N PHE A 192 -53.88 17.78 -15.91
CA PHE A 192 -52.64 17.04 -16.07
C PHE A 192 -51.41 17.90 -15.78
N LEU A 193 -51.31 19.10 -16.37
CA LEU A 193 -50.21 20.03 -16.11
C LEU A 193 -50.13 20.45 -14.64
N TYR A 194 -51.29 20.65 -13.98
CA TYR A 194 -51.33 20.96 -12.56
C TYR A 194 -50.79 19.80 -11.70
N LYS A 195 -51.24 18.57 -11.97
CA LYS A 195 -50.75 17.36 -11.30
C LYS A 195 -49.24 17.17 -11.53
N MET A 196 -48.76 17.38 -12.75
CA MET A 196 -47.34 17.29 -13.09
C MET A 196 -46.50 18.28 -12.28
N LYS A 197 -46.95 19.54 -12.18
CA LYS A 197 -46.29 20.57 -11.38
C LYS A 197 -46.27 20.26 -9.88
N MET A 198 -47.32 19.63 -9.35
CA MET A 198 -47.35 19.19 -7.95
C MET A 198 -46.41 18.02 -7.70
N MET A 199 -46.37 17.05 -8.62
CA MET A 199 -45.44 15.93 -8.57
C MET A 199 -43.97 16.38 -8.64
N GLU A 200 -43.63 17.34 -9.49
CA GLU A 200 -42.28 17.91 -9.56
C GLU A 200 -41.86 18.55 -8.24
N LYS A 201 -42.78 19.29 -7.59
CA LYS A 201 -42.52 19.88 -6.27
C LYS A 201 -42.32 18.82 -5.18
N GLU A 202 -43.08 17.73 -5.22
CA GLU A 202 -42.90 16.61 -4.29
C GLU A 202 -41.56 15.90 -4.50
N GLN A 203 -41.18 15.64 -5.76
CA GLN A 203 -39.87 15.08 -6.09
C GLN A 203 -38.72 15.99 -5.67
N GLU A 204 -38.88 17.30 -5.77
CA GLU A 204 -37.89 18.26 -5.30
C GLU A 204 -37.72 18.22 -3.77
N LYS A 205 -38.82 18.12 -3.01
CA LYS A 205 -38.77 17.92 -1.56
C LYS A 205 -38.07 16.61 -1.19
N ILE A 206 -38.34 15.52 -1.91
CA ILE A 206 -37.68 14.22 -1.69
C ILE A 206 -36.18 14.37 -1.93
N ARG A 207 -35.76 14.92 -3.08
CA ARG A 207 -34.34 15.14 -3.40
C ARG A 207 -33.62 16.00 -2.36
N TYR A 208 -34.29 17.02 -1.83
CA TYR A 208 -33.73 17.85 -0.78
C TYR A 208 -33.55 17.09 0.53
N SER A 209 -34.57 16.34 0.97
CA SER A 209 -34.49 15.50 2.18
C SER A 209 -33.44 14.39 2.07
N GLU A 210 -33.26 13.80 0.88
CA GLU A 210 -32.20 12.82 0.63
C GLU A 210 -30.82 13.46 0.77
N ARG A 211 -30.61 14.65 0.20
CA ARG A 211 -29.33 15.38 0.33
C ARG A 211 -28.98 15.66 1.79
N GLU A 212 -29.93 16.15 2.59
CA GLU A 212 -29.71 16.39 4.01
C GLU A 212 -29.36 15.09 4.77
N LEU A 213 -30.00 13.97 4.42
CA LEU A 213 -29.71 12.68 5.01
C LEU A 213 -28.32 12.17 4.62
N TYR A 214 -27.90 12.36 3.37
CA TYR A 214 -26.55 12.04 2.92
C TYR A 214 -25.48 12.90 3.60
N GLU A 215 -25.74 14.20 3.78
CA GLU A 215 -24.83 15.10 4.50
C GLU A 215 -24.69 14.69 5.97
N LYS A 216 -25.79 14.36 6.65
CA LYS A 216 -25.76 13.85 8.03
C LYS A 216 -24.95 12.56 8.14
N LYS A 217 -25.19 11.58 7.28
CA LYS A 217 -24.43 10.32 7.27
C LYS A 217 -22.95 10.55 6.99
N ARG A 218 -22.62 11.48 6.09
CA ARG A 218 -21.23 11.81 5.79
C ARG A 218 -20.52 12.39 7.02
N LEU A 219 -21.17 13.32 7.73
CA LEU A 219 -20.64 13.89 8.98
C LEU A 219 -20.48 12.84 10.07
N GLU A 220 -21.44 11.93 10.22
CA GLU A 220 -21.37 10.82 11.19
C GLU A 220 -20.18 9.89 10.91
N ILE A 221 -19.96 9.53 9.64
CA ILE A 221 -18.81 8.71 9.24
C ILE A 221 -17.49 9.45 9.48
N GLU A 222 -17.44 10.76 9.22
CA GLU A 222 -16.24 11.57 9.45
C GLU A 222 -15.92 11.70 10.94
N LEU A 223 -16.93 11.87 11.80
CA LEU A 223 -16.78 11.85 13.25
C LEU A 223 -16.29 10.49 13.75
N ALA A 224 -16.90 9.39 13.30
CA ALA A 224 -16.49 8.04 13.68
C ALA A 224 -15.05 7.73 13.24
N ARG A 225 -14.64 8.21 12.05
CA ARG A 225 -13.25 8.08 11.58
C ARG A 225 -12.29 8.87 12.45
N ASN A 226 -12.63 10.11 12.81
CA ASN A 226 -11.80 10.95 13.66
C ASN A 226 -11.66 10.37 15.09
N GLU A 227 -12.73 9.76 15.61
CA GLU A 227 -12.71 9.07 16.90
C GLU A 227 -11.82 7.81 16.86
N ALA A 228 -11.98 6.97 15.83
CA ALA A 228 -11.11 5.80 15.62
C ALA A 228 -9.64 6.19 15.43
N ASP A 229 -9.35 7.27 14.69
CA ASP A 229 -7.99 7.79 14.52
C ASP A 229 -7.42 8.33 15.84
N LYS A 230 -8.27 8.86 16.74
CA LYS A 230 -7.85 9.33 18.06
C LYS A 230 -7.54 8.15 18.98
N GLU A 231 -8.41 7.16 19.04
CA GLU A 231 -8.19 5.92 19.80
C GLU A 231 -6.91 5.21 19.34
N LEU A 232 -6.69 5.11 18.03
CA LEU A 232 -5.47 4.51 17.49
C LEU A 232 -4.21 5.28 17.91
N ARG A 233 -4.25 6.62 17.93
CA ARG A 233 -3.11 7.44 18.38
C ARG A 233 -2.84 7.26 19.87
N GLU A 234 -3.88 7.12 20.68
CA GLU A 234 -3.74 6.85 22.12
C GLU A 234 -3.14 5.46 22.34
N TYR A 235 -3.65 4.43 21.66
CA TYR A 235 -3.11 3.07 21.72
C TYR A 235 -1.63 3.00 21.28
N VAL A 236 -1.27 3.65 20.17
CA VAL A 236 0.13 3.71 19.71
C VAL A 236 1.01 4.43 20.72
N ARG A 237 0.51 5.48 21.38
CA ARG A 237 1.25 6.19 22.43
C ARG A 237 1.50 5.27 23.63
N GLU A 238 0.50 4.51 24.06
CA GLU A 238 0.63 3.54 25.16
C GLU A 238 1.68 2.48 24.84
N ILE A 239 1.64 1.88 23.64
CA ILE A 239 2.65 0.90 23.20
C ILE A 239 4.06 1.52 23.20
N ILE A 240 4.22 2.74 22.68
CA ILE A 240 5.53 3.41 22.67
C ILE A 240 6.03 3.64 24.08
N GLU A 241 5.14 4.03 25.01
CA GLU A 241 5.51 4.29 26.39
C GLU A 241 5.87 3.01 27.15
N GLU A 242 5.14 1.91 26.91
CA GLU A 242 5.45 0.58 27.42
C GLU A 242 6.79 0.07 26.88
N ASN A 243 7.00 0.15 25.57
CA ASN A 243 8.26 -0.21 24.94
C ASN A 243 9.43 0.62 25.48
N ARG A 244 9.23 1.93 25.68
CA ARG A 244 10.25 2.80 26.29
C ARG A 244 10.59 2.35 27.72
N LYS A 245 9.60 2.00 28.53
CA LYS A 245 9.82 1.46 29.89
C LYS A 245 10.59 0.14 29.86
N ASN A 246 10.22 -0.77 28.96
CA ASN A 246 10.87 -2.06 28.79
C ASN A 246 12.32 -1.90 28.30
N THR A 247 12.57 -1.05 27.31
CA THR A 247 13.92 -0.75 26.81
C THR A 247 14.79 -0.13 27.90
N ASN A 248 14.27 0.82 28.69
CA ASN A 248 15.00 1.39 29.81
C ASN A 248 15.38 0.32 30.85
N LYS A 249 14.48 -0.63 31.14
CA LYS A 249 14.76 -1.74 32.06
C LYS A 249 15.85 -2.66 31.51
N ILE A 250 15.83 -2.98 30.21
CA ILE A 250 16.87 -3.78 29.55
C ILE A 250 18.22 -3.06 29.61
N ILE A 251 18.27 -1.78 29.28
CA ILE A 251 19.51 -0.97 29.34
C ILE A 251 20.11 -0.99 30.75
N ILE A 252 19.29 -0.82 31.79
CA ILE A 252 19.74 -0.87 33.18
C ILE A 252 20.31 -2.27 33.51
N MET A 253 19.63 -3.35 33.13
CA MET A 253 20.14 -4.71 33.35
C MET A 253 21.46 -4.96 32.63
N VAL A 254 21.61 -4.50 31.39
CA VAL A 254 22.85 -4.63 30.61
C VAL A 254 23.99 -3.86 31.28
N LEU A 255 23.73 -2.64 31.77
CA LEU A 255 24.74 -1.85 32.49
C LEU A 255 25.18 -2.54 33.79
N ILE A 256 24.24 -3.12 34.54
CA ILE A 256 24.57 -3.89 35.75
C ILE A 256 25.42 -5.10 35.37
N ALA A 257 25.03 -5.89 34.37
CA ALA A 257 25.78 -7.06 33.92
C ALA A 257 27.19 -6.68 33.44
N ALA A 258 27.32 -5.60 32.67
CA ALA A 258 28.61 -5.08 32.23
C ALA A 258 29.50 -4.64 33.40
N SER A 259 28.92 -3.99 34.43
CA SER A 259 29.67 -3.58 35.63
C SER A 259 30.21 -4.79 36.40
N ILE A 260 29.39 -5.84 36.57
CA ILE A 260 29.78 -7.10 37.23
C ILE A 260 30.89 -7.77 36.43
N PHE A 261 30.75 -7.85 35.12
CA PHE A 261 31.75 -8.44 34.23
C PHE A 261 33.10 -7.71 34.32
N CYS A 262 33.10 -6.37 34.33
CA CYS A 262 34.32 -5.57 34.52
C CYS A 262 34.99 -5.86 35.87
N VAL A 263 34.22 -6.00 36.95
CA VAL A 263 34.76 -6.37 38.28
C VAL A 263 35.36 -7.78 38.24
N CYS A 264 34.68 -8.75 37.64
CA CYS A 264 35.24 -10.11 37.49
C CYS A 264 36.54 -10.12 36.69
N LEU A 265 36.62 -9.35 35.60
CA LEU A 265 37.85 -9.22 34.79
C LEU A 265 39.00 -8.62 35.59
N THR A 266 38.77 -7.57 36.37
CA THR A 266 39.83 -6.96 37.19
C THR A 266 40.35 -7.94 38.25
N VAL A 267 39.47 -8.71 38.90
CA VAL A 267 39.84 -9.77 39.86
C VAL A 267 40.69 -10.85 39.19
N ILE A 268 40.31 -11.29 37.98
CA ILE A 268 41.09 -12.28 37.23
C ILE A 268 42.49 -11.73 36.91
N ILE A 269 42.57 -10.49 36.43
CA ILE A 269 43.85 -9.83 36.11
C ILE A 269 44.74 -9.75 37.35
N ILE A 270 44.21 -9.31 38.49
CA ILE A 270 44.95 -9.21 39.76
C ILE A 270 45.47 -10.59 40.18
N THR A 271 44.62 -11.62 40.09
CA THR A 271 44.99 -12.99 40.45
C THR A 271 46.13 -13.52 39.57
N VAL A 272 46.05 -13.31 38.25
CA VAL A 272 47.11 -13.69 37.30
C VAL A 272 48.43 -12.95 37.59
N VAL A 273 48.38 -11.67 37.94
CA VAL A 273 49.57 -10.88 38.30
C VAL A 273 50.19 -11.39 39.60
N LEU A 274 49.38 -11.68 40.63
CA LEU A 274 49.86 -12.21 41.91
C LEU A 274 50.49 -13.60 41.78
N VAL A 275 49.89 -14.49 40.98
CA VAL A 275 50.43 -15.83 40.72
C VAL A 275 51.75 -15.76 39.95
N ASN A 276 51.89 -14.85 38.98
CA ASN A 276 53.13 -14.71 38.21
C ASN A 276 54.28 -14.06 39.00
N LYS A 277 54.00 -13.36 40.10
CA LYS A 277 55.03 -12.76 40.96
C LYS A 277 55.63 -13.75 41.97
N LYS A 278 54.99 -14.90 42.21
CA LYS A 278 55.52 -16.00 43.03
C LYS A 278 56.31 -16.98 42.18
#